data_AF-A0A2V7WU24-F1
#
_entry.id   AF-A0A2V7WU24-F1
#
_cell.length_a   1.000
_cell.length_b   1.000
_cell.length_c   1.000
_cell.angle_alpha   90.00
_cell.angle_beta   90.00
_cell.angle_gamma   90.00
#
_symmetry.space_group_name_H-M   'P 1'
#
loop_
_entity.id
_entity.type
_entity.pdbx_description
1 polymer ?
#
loop_
_entity_poly.entity_id
_entity_poly.type
_entity_poly.pdbx_seq_one_letter_code
_entity_poly.pdbx_strand_id
1 'polypeptide(L)'
;MEKIMACVLVLGFAGTSGLVFKGMNTKPQIRAVSVEMAGDAAYRDGLFLGKLNREAKPHMLAPVGRWSTEKDRASFVQGYRQGLDSNERD
;
A
#
# COMPACT_ATOMS: atom_id res chain seq x y z
N MET A 1 -21.24 -26.47 -37.63
CA MET A 1 -21.14 -25.00 -37.55
C MET A 1 -21.09 -24.65 -36.07
N GLU A 2 -19.96 -24.82 -35.39
CA GLU A 2 -18.78 -23.91 -35.41
C GLU A 2 -19.17 -22.45 -35.28
N LYS A 3 -18.68 -21.84 -34.18
CA LYS A 3 -18.26 -20.43 -33.97
C LYS A 3 -18.55 -20.07 -32.49
N ILE A 4 -17.63 -20.39 -31.59
CA ILE A 4 -16.50 -19.52 -31.19
C ILE A 4 -16.99 -18.28 -30.43
N MET A 5 -16.62 -18.24 -29.15
CA MET A 5 -16.29 -17.06 -28.33
C MET A 5 -16.98 -15.74 -28.69
N ALA A 6 -17.96 -15.34 -27.90
CA ALA A 6 -18.33 -13.93 -27.76
C ALA A 6 -17.80 -13.42 -26.43
N CYS A 7 -16.66 -12.73 -26.53
CA CYS A 7 -16.10 -11.85 -25.53
C CYS A 7 -17.15 -10.87 -24.99
N VAL A 8 -17.01 -10.45 -23.74
CA VAL A 8 -16.68 -9.05 -23.38
C VAL A 8 -16.90 -8.88 -21.88
N LEU A 9 -15.79 -8.65 -21.19
CA LEU A 9 -15.69 -8.05 -19.87
C LEU A 9 -16.57 -6.81 -19.82
N VAL A 10 -17.60 -6.80 -18.96
CA VAL A 10 -18.18 -5.54 -18.49
C VAL A 10 -17.97 -5.47 -16.98
N LEU A 11 -16.86 -4.80 -16.67
CA LEU A 11 -16.58 -4.16 -15.40
C LEU A 11 -17.75 -3.24 -15.04
N GLY A 12 -18.33 -3.47 -13.87
CA GLY A 12 -19.41 -2.64 -13.34
C GLY A 12 -19.62 -2.88 -11.86
N PHE A 13 -18.56 -2.83 -11.05
CA PHE A 13 -18.76 -2.67 -9.61
C PHE A 13 -19.27 -1.25 -9.36
N ALA A 14 -20.56 -1.17 -9.05
CA ALA A 14 -21.25 0.02 -8.59
C ALA A 14 -20.56 0.57 -7.33
N GLY A 15 -20.01 1.78 -7.42
CA GLY A 15 -19.50 2.53 -6.28
C GLY A 15 -20.36 3.76 -6.03
N THR A 16 -21.46 3.60 -5.30
CA THR A 16 -22.24 4.72 -4.75
C THR A 16 -21.87 4.95 -3.29
N SER A 17 -21.38 6.16 -2.99
CA SER A 17 -21.80 7.02 -1.85
C SER A 17 -20.63 7.88 -1.37
N GLY A 18 -20.85 9.19 -1.39
CA GLY A 18 -19.89 10.17 -0.93
C GLY A 18 -19.76 10.22 0.59
N LEU A 19 -18.62 10.75 1.04
CA LEU A 19 -18.43 11.22 2.40
C LEU A 19 -17.81 12.62 2.33
N VAL A 20 -18.54 13.60 2.84
CA VAL A 20 -18.04 14.95 3.10
C VAL A 20 -17.29 14.90 4.43
N PHE A 21 -15.96 14.97 4.40
CA PHE A 21 -15.16 15.07 5.61
C PHE A 21 -15.12 16.53 6.09
N LYS A 22 -15.70 16.78 7.27
CA LYS A 22 -15.60 18.05 7.99
C LYS A 22 -14.25 18.07 8.70
N GLY A 23 -13.35 18.94 8.22
CA GLY A 23 -11.98 19.04 8.68
C GLY A 23 -11.86 19.33 10.19
N MET A 24 -11.18 18.44 10.89
CA MET A 24 -10.59 18.72 12.20
C MET A 24 -9.11 19.03 12.01
N ASN A 25 -8.66 20.04 12.73
CA ASN A 25 -7.38 20.72 12.59
C ASN A 25 -6.22 19.89 13.18
N THR A 26 -5.97 18.70 12.62
CA THR A 26 -4.86 17.85 13.02
C THR A 26 -3.66 18.19 12.14
N LYS A 27 -2.58 18.72 12.72
CA LYS A 27 -1.33 18.96 11.99
C LYS A 27 -0.86 17.61 11.42
N PRO A 28 -0.81 17.43 10.09
CA PRO A 28 -0.42 16.17 9.52
C PRO A 28 1.09 16.00 9.79
N GLN A 29 1.44 15.02 10.62
CA GLN A 29 2.82 14.56 10.74
C GLN A 29 3.13 13.74 9.49
N ILE A 30 3.18 14.40 8.33
CA ILE A 30 3.74 13.81 7.11
C ILE A 30 5.23 13.63 7.42
N ARG A 31 5.62 12.43 7.85
CA ARG A 31 7.03 12.05 7.89
C ARG A 31 7.56 12.22 6.47
N ALA A 32 8.43 13.21 6.28
CA ALA A 32 9.04 13.49 4.99
C ALA A 32 9.75 12.24 4.50
N VAL A 33 9.19 11.61 3.47
CA VAL A 33 9.87 10.56 2.71
C VAL A 33 10.94 11.28 1.89
N SER A 34 12.21 10.92 2.09
CA SER A 34 13.29 11.49 1.29
C SER A 34 13.09 11.11 -0.19
N VAL A 35 13.54 11.96 -1.10
CA VAL A 35 13.38 11.74 -2.55
C VAL A 35 14.03 10.41 -2.96
N GLU A 36 15.11 10.00 -2.28
CA GLU A 36 15.77 8.71 -2.52
C GLU A 36 14.87 7.52 -2.16
N MET A 37 14.12 7.59 -1.05
CA MET A 37 13.20 6.52 -0.64
C MET A 37 11.95 6.43 -1.53
N ALA A 38 11.53 7.55 -2.12
CA ALA A 38 10.42 7.54 -3.09
C ALA A 38 10.76 6.82 -4.41
N GLY A 39 12.06 6.79 -4.78
CA GLY A 39 12.59 6.04 -5.91
C GLY A 39 12.92 4.58 -5.61
N ASP A 40 13.02 4.20 -4.33
CA ASP A 40 13.40 2.86 -3.91
C ASP A 40 12.21 1.89 -4.01
N ALA A 41 12.36 0.90 -4.88
CA ALA A 41 11.32 -0.11 -5.14
C ALA A 41 11.02 -0.96 -3.89
N ALA A 42 12.05 -1.32 -3.12
CA ALA A 42 11.90 -2.16 -1.93
C ALA A 42 11.18 -1.40 -0.82
N TYR A 43 11.56 -0.14 -0.61
CA TYR A 43 10.87 0.75 0.33
C TYR A 43 9.38 0.88 0.02
N ARG A 44 9.02 1.17 -1.25
CA ARG A 44 7.61 1.37 -1.63
C ARG A 44 6.77 0.11 -1.48
N ASP A 45 7.33 -1.05 -1.86
CA ASP A 45 6.65 -2.34 -1.69
C ASP A 45 6.42 -2.65 -0.20
N GLY A 46 7.45 -2.41 0.62
CA GLY A 46 7.34 -2.49 2.07
C GLY A 46 6.21 -1.60 2.59
N LEU A 47 6.22 -0.32 2.22
CA LEU A 47 5.21 0.66 2.64
C LEU A 47 3.77 0.22 2.28
N PHE A 48 3.57 -0.28 1.07
CA PHE A 48 2.28 -0.79 0.63
C PHE A 48 1.82 -2.01 1.43
N LEU A 49 2.69 -3.02 1.59
CA LEU A 49 2.36 -4.23 2.34
C LEU A 49 2.18 -3.95 3.84
N GLY A 50 2.89 -2.98 4.40
CA GLY A 50 2.71 -2.52 5.79
C GLY A 50 1.30 -1.97 6.02
N LYS A 51 0.83 -1.09 5.11
CA LYS A 51 -0.53 -0.53 5.15
C LYS A 51 -1.60 -1.60 5.00
N LEU A 52 -1.41 -2.52 4.05
CA LEU A 52 -2.32 -3.63 3.83
C LEU A 52 -2.41 -4.54 5.07
N ASN A 53 -1.26 -4.84 5.70
CA ASN A 53 -1.22 -5.68 6.89
C ASN A 53 -1.89 -5.02 8.11
N ARG A 54 -1.72 -3.70 8.27
CA ARG A 54 -2.45 -2.92 9.28
C ARG A 54 -3.96 -3.11 9.16
N GLU A 55 -4.49 -3.16 7.94
CA GLU A 55 -5.91 -3.32 7.66
C GLU A 55 -6.40 -4.78 7.78
N ALA A 56 -5.55 -5.76 7.46
CA ALA A 56 -5.89 -7.18 7.41
C ALA A 56 -5.85 -7.93 8.76
N LYS A 57 -5.47 -7.25 9.85
CA LYS A 57 -5.14 -7.68 11.23
C LYS A 57 -3.64 -7.65 11.50
N PRO A 58 -3.20 -7.05 12.63
CA PRO A 58 -1.79 -6.90 12.94
C PRO A 58 -1.16 -8.27 13.19
N HIS A 59 0.17 -8.36 13.05
CA HIS A 59 1.06 -9.49 13.42
C HIS A 59 1.63 -10.37 12.29
N MET A 60 1.40 -10.09 11.01
CA MET A 60 2.24 -10.72 9.98
C MET A 60 3.67 -10.13 10.00
N LEU A 61 4.68 -11.00 9.88
CA LEU A 61 6.07 -10.60 9.71
C LEU A 61 6.31 -10.05 8.29
N ALA A 62 7.28 -9.15 8.17
CA ALA A 62 7.69 -8.59 6.88
C ALA A 62 8.25 -9.70 5.96
N PRO A 63 7.70 -9.94 4.75
CA PRO A 63 8.15 -11.00 3.84
C PRO A 63 9.43 -10.60 3.07
N VAL A 64 10.54 -10.42 3.79
CA VAL A 64 11.82 -9.88 3.27
C VAL A 64 12.51 -10.76 2.22
N GLY A 65 12.15 -12.04 2.12
CA GLY A 65 12.84 -13.03 1.28
C GLY A 65 12.79 -12.75 -0.23
N ARG A 66 11.95 -11.83 -0.70
CA ARG A 66 11.91 -11.42 -2.11
C ARG A 66 13.09 -10.52 -2.50
N TRP A 67 13.75 -9.87 -1.54
CA TRP A 67 14.82 -8.90 -1.78
C TRP A 67 16.19 -9.57 -1.63
N SER A 68 16.97 -9.57 -2.72
CA SER A 68 18.22 -10.33 -2.82
C SER A 68 19.39 -9.67 -2.08
N THR A 69 19.43 -8.34 -2.03
CA THR A 69 20.50 -7.60 -1.34
C THR A 69 20.09 -7.23 0.08
N GLU A 70 21.08 -7.08 0.96
CA GLU A 70 20.83 -6.64 2.34
C GLU A 70 20.27 -5.20 2.38
N LYS A 71 20.73 -4.35 1.47
CA LYS A 71 20.23 -2.98 1.33
C LYS A 71 18.73 -2.98 1.01
N ASP A 72 18.31 -3.79 0.05
CA ASP A 72 16.90 -3.84 -0.36
C ASP A 72 16.03 -4.45 0.75
N ARG A 73 16.53 -5.48 1.46
CA ARG A 73 15.85 -6.03 2.64
C ARG A 73 15.64 -4.99 3.73
N ALA A 74 16.69 -4.23 4.07
CA ALA A 74 16.61 -3.18 5.08
C ALA A 74 15.62 -2.07 4.66
N SER A 75 15.67 -1.66 3.39
CA SER A 75 14.78 -0.66 2.81
C SER A 75 13.31 -1.11 2.83
N PHE A 76 13.06 -2.38 2.47
CA PHE A 76 11.74 -2.99 2.57
C PHE A 76 11.22 -3.01 4.01
N VAL A 77 12.03 -3.44 4.98
CA VAL A 77 11.62 -3.48 6.40
C VAL A 77 11.28 -2.08 6.91
N GLN A 78 12.06 -1.06 6.50
CA GLN A 78 11.79 0.33 6.85
C GLN A 78 10.42 0.78 6.33
N GLY A 79 10.15 0.57 5.04
CA GLY A 79 8.85 0.87 4.43
C GLY A 79 7.71 0.12 5.11
N TYR A 80 7.89 -1.20 5.35
CA TYR A 80 6.90 -2.06 5.98
C TYR A 80 6.49 -1.60 7.36
N ARG A 81 7.46 -1.28 8.21
CA ARG A 81 7.19 -0.72 9.55
C ARG A 81 6.48 0.61 9.46
N GLN A 82 6.91 1.49 8.56
CA GLN A 82 6.26 2.78 8.37
C GLN A 82 4.82 2.66 7.88
N GLY A 83 4.50 1.70 7.02
CA GLY A 83 3.13 1.45 6.56
C GLY A 83 2.26 0.83 7.65
N LEU A 84 2.84 -0.05 8.47
CA LEU A 84 2.16 -0.65 9.61
C LEU A 84 1.81 0.41 10.69
N ASP A 85 2.75 1.33 10.93
CA ASP A 85 2.62 2.40 11.92
C ASP A 85 1.92 3.65 11.36
N SER A 86 1.68 3.74 10.05
CA SER A 86 1.00 4.92 9.49
C SER A 86 -0.46 4.93 9.91
N ASN A 87 -0.99 6.10 10.25
CA ASN A 87 -2.39 6.28 10.61
C ASN A 87 -3.05 7.02 9.44
N GLU A 88 -3.45 6.29 8.41
CA GLU A 88 -4.15 6.86 7.22
C GLU A 88 -5.68 6.88 7.37
N ARG A 89 -6.20 6.64 8.59
CA ARG A 89 -7.57 7.05 8.93
C ARG A 89 -7.54 8.49 9.41
N ASP A 90 -7.53 9.42 8.46
CA ASP A 90 -8.09 10.77 8.55
C ASP A 90 -8.41 11.26 7.13
#